data_AF-A0A843T3E6-F1
#
_entry.id   AF-A0A843T3E6-F1
#
_cell.length_a   1.000
_cell.length_b   1.000
_cell.length_c   1.000
_cell.angle_alpha   90.00
_cell.angle_beta   90.00
_cell.angle_gamma   90.00
#
_symmetry.space_group_name_H-M   'P 1'
#
loop_
_entity.id
_entity.type
_entity.pdbx_description
1 polymer ?
#
loop_
_entity_poly.entity_id
_entity_poly.type
_entity_poly.pdbx_seq_one_letter_code
_entity_poly.pdbx_strand_id
1 'polypeptide(L)'
;MTRRWRYAIVGLTMMVVAACDAPEDRGPTPAQLALRENAWRQACAARELVAIAESDVVTLEGTIGGLDRADPVGSISLSAAAAALEFGNAFYRHAELRTRAFAQLDSAVNYAEATADSTRYVERAAAYTIRVPEPGTVEANVVDSYVERFEAILADDDHRCNWDTPF
;
A
#
# COMPACT_ATOMS: atom_id res chain seq x y z
N MET A 1 33.47 -4.53 12.08
CA MET A 1 32.70 -3.33 11.68
C MET A 1 31.23 -3.59 11.96
N THR A 2 30.76 -3.13 13.13
CA THR A 2 29.41 -3.36 13.65
C THR A 2 28.42 -2.38 13.03
N ARG A 3 27.69 -2.82 11.99
CA ARG A 3 26.57 -2.04 11.44
C ARG A 3 25.37 -2.13 12.38
N ARG A 4 25.28 -1.15 13.28
CA ARG A 4 24.08 -0.81 14.05
C ARG A 4 23.05 -0.25 13.06
N TRP A 5 22.22 -1.11 12.48
CA TRP A 5 21.05 -0.65 11.72
C TRP A 5 19.98 -0.23 12.71
N ARG A 6 19.75 1.08 12.70
CA ARG A 6 18.64 1.78 13.30
C ARG A 6 17.37 1.22 12.68
N TYR A 7 16.73 0.25 13.33
CA TYR A 7 15.30 0.05 13.14
C TYR A 7 14.65 1.30 13.74
N ALA A 8 14.53 2.35 12.93
CA ALA A 8 13.55 3.38 13.16
C ALA A 8 12.22 2.66 13.04
N ILE A 9 11.71 2.20 14.19
CA ILE A 9 10.31 1.90 14.39
C ILE A 9 9.60 3.17 13.93
N VAL A 10 9.08 3.18 12.70
CA VAL A 10 8.06 4.14 12.29
C VAL A 10 6.81 3.71 13.03
N GLY A 11 6.82 3.96 14.34
CA GLY A 11 5.67 3.89 15.19
C GLY A 11 4.80 5.05 14.76
N LEU A 12 3.89 4.77 13.83
CA LEU A 12 2.77 5.63 13.53
C LEU A 12 1.93 5.71 14.81
N THR A 13 2.34 6.58 15.71
CA THR A 13 1.60 6.91 16.92
C THR A 13 0.45 7.79 16.45
N MET A 14 -0.64 7.17 16.01
CA MET A 14 -1.90 7.85 15.81
C MET A 14 -2.38 8.36 17.18
N MET A 15 -1.94 9.56 17.53
CA MET A 15 -2.65 10.37 18.52
C MET A 15 -4.00 10.72 17.92
N VAL A 16 -5.00 9.88 18.20
CA VAL A 16 -6.40 10.22 18.02
C VAL A 16 -6.69 11.33 19.02
N VAL A 17 -6.57 12.58 18.58
CA VAL A 17 -7.09 13.71 19.33
C VAL A 17 -8.60 13.58 19.26
N ALA A 18 -9.19 13.11 20.36
CA ALA A 18 -10.61 13.17 20.59
C ALA A 18 -11.05 14.63 20.47
N ALA A 19 -11.71 14.99 19.37
CA ALA A 19 -12.39 16.26 19.22
C ALA A 19 -13.64 16.22 20.12
N CYS A 20 -13.46 16.64 21.37
CA CYS A 20 -14.56 17.05 22.23
C CYS A 20 -15.07 18.42 21.79
N ASP A 21 -16.39 18.57 21.95
CA ASP A 21 -17.25 19.72 21.66
C ASP A 21 -17.47 20.06 20.18
N ALA A 22 -18.75 20.14 19.81
CA ALA A 22 -19.21 20.67 18.55
C ALA A 22 -19.36 22.20 18.67
N PRO A 23 -18.60 23.00 17.89
CA PRO A 23 -18.99 24.37 17.61
C PRO A 23 -19.27 24.54 16.11
N GLU A 24 -20.38 25.24 15.83
CA GLU A 24 -20.66 26.06 14.66
C GLU A 24 -19.77 25.87 13.42
N ASP A 25 -20.38 25.40 12.32
CA ASP A 25 -20.18 25.70 10.88
C ASP A 25 -18.87 26.39 10.41
N ARG A 26 -17.75 26.08 11.05
CA ARG A 26 -16.40 26.42 10.65
C ARG A 26 -15.95 25.22 9.85
N GLY A 27 -15.73 25.45 8.55
CA GLY A 27 -15.18 24.44 7.65
C GLY A 27 -13.90 23.79 8.21
N PRO A 28 -13.42 22.72 7.58
CA PRO A 28 -12.30 21.95 8.08
C PRO A 28 -11.07 22.84 8.33
N THR A 29 -10.44 22.65 9.48
CA THR A 29 -9.17 23.29 9.81
C THR A 29 -8.07 22.87 8.83
N PRO A 30 -6.97 23.65 8.67
CA PRO A 30 -5.85 23.26 7.81
C PRO A 30 -5.25 21.89 8.15
N ALA A 31 -5.23 21.53 9.43
CA ALA A 31 -4.77 20.20 9.88
C ALA A 31 -5.71 19.07 9.42
N GLN A 32 -7.03 19.32 9.42
CA GLN A 32 -8.00 18.37 8.90
C GLN A 32 -7.89 18.23 7.38
N LEU A 33 -7.70 19.33 6.64
CA LEU A 33 -7.46 19.29 5.20
C LEU A 33 -6.21 18.47 4.85
N ALA A 34 -5.08 18.73 5.52
CA ALA A 34 -3.85 17.97 5.30
C ALA A 34 -4.01 16.47 5.61
N LEU A 35 -4.79 16.11 6.64
CA LEU A 35 -5.10 14.72 6.95
C LEU A 35 -5.96 14.06 5.86
N ARG A 36 -6.98 14.78 5.36
CA ARG A 36 -7.86 14.33 4.28
C ARG A 36 -7.11 14.08 2.99
N GLU A 37 -6.26 15.04 2.59
CA GLU A 37 -5.34 14.92 1.46
C GLU A 37 -4.43 13.71 1.62
N ASN A 38 -3.75 13.59 2.76
CA ASN A 38 -2.82 12.49 2.99
C ASN A 38 -3.51 11.12 2.92
N ALA A 39 -4.70 10.97 3.53
CA ALA A 39 -5.46 9.73 3.49
C ALA A 39 -5.86 9.33 2.06
N TRP A 40 -6.34 10.29 1.27
CA TRP A 40 -6.68 10.05 -0.13
C TRP A 40 -5.46 9.70 -0.98
N ARG A 41 -4.35 10.43 -0.83
CA ARG A 41 -3.10 10.18 -1.58
C ARG A 41 -2.62 8.74 -1.34
N GLN A 42 -2.63 8.30 -0.08
CA GLN A 42 -2.26 6.93 0.28
C GLN A 42 -3.22 5.89 -0.31
N ALA A 43 -4.53 6.13 -0.25
CA ALA A 43 -5.53 5.23 -0.83
C ALA A 43 -5.45 5.17 -2.37
N CYS A 44 -5.12 6.29 -3.03
CA CYS A 44 -4.87 6.33 -4.47
C CYS A 44 -3.60 5.53 -4.82
N ALA A 45 -2.46 5.82 -4.17
CA ALA A 45 -1.20 5.14 -4.42
C ALA A 45 -1.29 3.62 -4.21
N ALA A 46 -2.00 3.17 -3.17
CA ALA A 46 -2.20 1.74 -2.93
C ALA A 46 -3.02 1.08 -4.05
N ARG A 47 -4.09 1.75 -4.53
CA ARG A 47 -4.89 1.26 -5.67
C ARG A 47 -4.05 1.14 -6.95
N GLU A 48 -3.17 2.11 -7.23
CA GLU A 48 -2.25 1.99 -8.37
C GLU A 48 -1.34 0.78 -8.26
N LEU A 49 -0.75 0.55 -7.08
CA LEU A 49 0.14 -0.59 -6.89
C LEU A 49 -0.55 -1.92 -7.08
N VAL A 50 -1.83 -2.04 -6.69
CA VAL A 50 -2.62 -3.24 -6.98
C VAL A 50 -2.76 -3.44 -8.48
N ALA A 51 -3.12 -2.39 -9.23
CA ALA A 51 -3.27 -2.48 -10.69
C ALA A 51 -1.94 -2.82 -11.39
N ILE A 52 -0.82 -2.22 -10.96
CA ILE A 52 0.52 -2.54 -11.45
C ILE A 52 0.86 -4.00 -11.14
N ALA A 53 0.66 -4.44 -9.91
CA ALA A 53 0.98 -5.80 -9.49
C ALA A 53 0.15 -6.86 -10.23
N GLU A 54 -1.14 -6.58 -10.48
CA GLU A 54 -2.00 -7.44 -11.29
C GLU A 54 -1.45 -7.56 -12.72
N SER A 55 -1.10 -6.44 -13.34
CA SER A 55 -0.50 -6.41 -14.68
C SER A 55 0.85 -7.12 -14.74
N ASP A 56 1.68 -7.00 -13.70
CA ASP A 56 2.97 -7.69 -13.58
C ASP A 56 2.77 -9.22 -13.54
N VAL A 57 1.81 -9.71 -12.73
CA VAL A 57 1.47 -11.14 -12.64
C VAL A 57 0.97 -11.68 -13.99
N VAL A 58 0.03 -11.00 -14.64
CA VAL A 58 -0.50 -11.42 -15.96
C VAL A 58 0.62 -11.49 -17.01
N THR A 59 1.54 -10.52 -16.98
CA THR A 59 2.69 -10.49 -17.89
C THR A 59 3.65 -11.66 -17.64
N LEU A 60 3.92 -11.98 -16.38
CA LEU A 60 4.75 -13.13 -15.99
C LEU A 60 4.12 -14.46 -16.41
N GLU A 61 2.80 -14.64 -16.20
CA GLU A 61 2.07 -15.84 -16.64
C GLU A 61 2.14 -16.02 -18.16
N GLY A 62 1.92 -14.95 -18.92
CA GLY A 62 2.05 -14.95 -20.38
C GLY A 62 3.46 -15.32 -20.85
N THR A 63 4.48 -14.79 -20.18
CA THR A 63 5.90 -15.07 -20.48
C THR A 63 6.23 -16.55 -20.23
N ILE A 64 5.81 -17.10 -19.09
CA ILE A 64 6.02 -18.51 -18.75
C ILE A 64 5.32 -19.43 -19.76
N GLY A 65 4.06 -19.13 -20.10
CA GLY A 65 3.31 -19.89 -21.11
C GLY A 65 3.91 -19.82 -22.52
N GLY A 66 4.67 -18.76 -22.83
CA GLY A 66 5.44 -18.64 -24.08
C GLY A 66 6.73 -19.46 -24.07
N LEU A 67 7.45 -19.49 -22.93
CA LEU A 67 8.69 -20.24 -22.76
C LEU A 67 8.47 -21.76 -22.88
N ASP A 68 7.35 -22.28 -22.38
CA ASP A 68 6.98 -23.70 -22.52
C ASP A 68 6.77 -24.13 -23.99
N ARG A 69 6.51 -23.16 -24.89
CA ARG A 69 6.18 -23.42 -26.31
C ARG A 69 7.31 -23.13 -27.29
N ALA A 70 8.30 -22.30 -26.92
CA ALA A 70 9.13 -21.61 -27.91
C ALA A 70 10.62 -22.00 -27.96
N ASP A 71 11.26 -22.52 -26.90
CA ASP A 71 12.72 -22.73 -26.96
C ASP A 71 13.29 -23.67 -25.88
N PRO A 72 14.02 -24.76 -26.24
CA PRO A 72 14.80 -25.54 -25.28
C PRO A 72 16.16 -24.88 -24.91
N VAL A 73 16.55 -23.75 -25.51
CA VAL A 73 17.92 -23.18 -25.36
C VAL A 73 17.95 -21.71 -24.87
N GLY A 74 16.79 -21.08 -24.65
CA GLY A 74 16.69 -19.66 -24.25
C GLY A 74 16.82 -19.38 -22.75
N SER A 75 18.06 -19.23 -22.27
CA SER A 75 18.63 -18.53 -21.07
C SER A 75 17.85 -18.20 -19.75
N ILE A 76 16.52 -18.22 -19.69
CA ILE A 76 15.77 -18.11 -18.44
C ILE A 76 15.36 -19.50 -18.02
N SER A 77 15.95 -20.01 -16.94
CA SER A 77 15.50 -21.26 -16.34
C SER A 77 14.00 -21.16 -15.99
N LEU A 78 13.19 -22.15 -16.37
CA LEU A 78 11.78 -22.25 -15.97
C LEU A 78 11.62 -22.08 -14.44
N SER A 79 12.62 -22.50 -13.66
CA SER A 79 12.65 -22.30 -12.21
C SER A 79 12.73 -20.83 -11.78
N ALA A 80 13.48 -19.99 -12.51
CA ALA A 80 13.61 -18.57 -12.23
C ALA A 80 12.31 -17.83 -12.57
N ALA A 81 11.67 -18.19 -13.69
CA ALA A 81 10.38 -17.63 -14.07
C ALA A 81 9.28 -18.02 -13.07
N ALA A 82 9.25 -19.28 -12.61
CA ALA A 82 8.33 -19.73 -11.56
C ALA A 82 8.52 -18.97 -10.23
N ALA A 83 9.77 -18.75 -9.80
CA ALA A 83 10.07 -17.97 -8.60
C ALA A 83 9.62 -16.49 -8.73
N ALA A 84 9.81 -15.89 -9.91
CA ALA A 84 9.33 -14.53 -10.18
C ALA A 84 7.80 -14.44 -10.11
N LEU A 85 7.08 -15.45 -10.63
CA LEU A 85 5.63 -15.52 -10.53
C LEU A 85 5.15 -15.72 -9.08
N GLU A 86 5.84 -16.52 -8.28
CA GLU A 86 5.54 -16.66 -6.84
C GLU A 86 5.71 -15.34 -6.10
N PHE A 87 6.81 -14.63 -6.34
CA PHE A 87 7.03 -13.28 -5.80
C PHE A 87 5.94 -12.31 -6.26
N GLY A 88 5.62 -12.27 -7.55
CA GLY A 88 4.58 -11.39 -8.10
C GLY A 88 3.21 -11.63 -7.47
N ASN A 89 2.82 -12.90 -7.29
CA ASN A 89 1.58 -13.27 -6.60
C ASN A 89 1.57 -12.84 -5.13
N ALA A 90 2.69 -13.03 -4.42
CA ALA A 90 2.81 -12.59 -3.03
C ALA A 90 2.75 -11.06 -2.91
N PHE A 91 3.40 -10.33 -3.83
CA PHE A 91 3.33 -8.87 -3.91
C PHE A 91 1.91 -8.38 -4.19
N TYR A 92 1.22 -8.96 -5.17
CA TYR A 92 -0.15 -8.61 -5.49
C TYR A 92 -1.08 -8.77 -4.27
N ARG A 93 -1.01 -9.91 -3.58
CA ARG A 93 -1.80 -10.15 -2.36
C ARG A 93 -1.47 -9.15 -1.25
N HIS A 94 -0.18 -8.80 -1.08
CA HIS A 94 0.20 -7.78 -0.11
C HIS A 94 -0.39 -6.41 -0.48
N ALA A 95 -0.30 -6.02 -1.76
CA ALA A 95 -0.87 -4.79 -2.26
C ALA A 95 -2.39 -4.74 -2.06
N GLU A 96 -3.11 -5.84 -2.31
CA GLU A 96 -4.56 -5.91 -2.07
C GLU A 96 -4.93 -5.64 -0.61
N LEU A 97 -4.21 -6.26 0.33
CA LEU A 97 -4.44 -6.06 1.77
C LEU A 97 -4.21 -4.61 2.17
N ARG A 98 -3.12 -4.01 1.69
CA ARG A 98 -2.79 -2.60 1.96
C ARG A 98 -3.81 -1.65 1.36
N THR A 99 -4.25 -1.89 0.13
CA THR A 99 -5.29 -1.08 -0.52
C THR A 99 -6.59 -1.11 0.25
N ARG A 100 -7.00 -2.28 0.75
CA ARG A 100 -8.19 -2.39 1.60
C ARG A 100 -8.01 -1.60 2.90
N ALA A 101 -6.86 -1.70 3.55
CA ALA A 101 -6.58 -0.94 4.78
C ALA A 101 -6.62 0.59 4.53
N PHE A 102 -5.95 1.08 3.49
CA PHE A 102 -5.94 2.51 3.16
C PHE A 102 -7.32 3.01 2.71
N ALA A 103 -8.10 2.21 2.00
CA ALA A 103 -9.49 2.58 1.67
C ALA A 103 -10.37 2.74 2.91
N GLN A 104 -10.17 1.92 3.95
CA GLN A 104 -10.86 2.12 5.23
C GLN A 104 -10.38 3.39 5.94
N LEU A 105 -9.08 3.69 5.94
CA LEU A 105 -8.55 4.94 6.53
C LEU A 105 -9.06 6.18 5.80
N ASP A 106 -9.11 6.14 4.47
CA ASP A 106 -9.72 7.19 3.65
C ASP A 106 -11.22 7.35 3.97
N SER A 107 -11.95 6.23 4.10
CA SER A 107 -13.36 6.24 4.54
C SER A 107 -13.54 6.88 5.92
N ALA A 108 -12.63 6.59 6.86
CA ALA A 108 -12.68 7.13 8.22
C ALA A 108 -12.54 8.66 8.26
N VAL A 109 -11.76 9.22 7.34
CA VAL A 109 -11.37 10.63 7.34
C VAL A 109 -12.23 11.47 6.39
N ASN A 110 -12.56 10.93 5.20
CA ASN A 110 -13.21 11.66 4.12
C ASN A 110 -14.71 11.38 3.98
N TYR A 111 -15.20 10.26 4.50
CA TYR A 111 -16.57 9.78 4.24
C TYR A 111 -17.39 9.45 5.48
N ALA A 112 -16.80 9.49 6.68
CA ALA A 112 -17.53 9.23 7.91
C ALA A 112 -18.46 10.41 8.26
N GLU A 113 -19.75 10.13 8.40
CA GLU A 113 -20.77 11.13 8.78
C GLU A 113 -20.86 11.32 10.31
N ALA A 114 -20.37 10.34 11.07
CA ALA A 114 -20.35 10.36 12.53
C ALA A 114 -19.04 9.76 13.09
N THR A 115 -18.68 10.16 14.31
CA THR A 115 -17.48 9.66 15.02
C THR A 115 -17.48 8.14 15.18
N ALA A 116 -18.63 7.54 15.41
CA ALA A 116 -18.77 6.09 15.53
C ALA A 116 -18.44 5.38 14.20
N ASP A 117 -18.80 5.96 13.06
CA ASP A 117 -18.49 5.41 11.74
C ASP A 117 -16.99 5.51 11.45
N SER A 118 -16.39 6.67 11.74
CA SER A 118 -14.95 6.87 11.61
C SER A 118 -14.15 5.85 12.44
N THR A 119 -14.55 5.64 13.70
CA THR A 119 -13.93 4.66 14.60
C THR A 119 -14.01 3.25 14.02
N ARG A 120 -15.19 2.84 13.56
CA ARG A 120 -15.39 1.52 12.93
C ARG A 120 -14.52 1.32 11.70
N TYR A 121 -14.33 2.35 10.87
CA TYR A 121 -13.43 2.28 9.72
C TYR A 121 -11.96 2.11 10.13
N VAL A 122 -11.50 2.85 11.14
CA VAL A 122 -10.14 2.69 11.69
C VAL A 122 -9.93 1.29 12.26
N GLU A 123 -10.89 0.75 13.01
CA GLU A 123 -10.82 -0.62 13.53
C GLU A 123 -10.74 -1.67 12.40
N ARG A 124 -11.52 -1.50 11.33
CA ARG A 124 -11.44 -2.36 10.14
C ARG A 124 -10.10 -2.24 9.44
N ALA A 125 -9.53 -1.04 9.34
CA ALA A 125 -8.20 -0.84 8.79
C ALA A 125 -7.15 -1.62 9.60
N ALA A 126 -7.21 -1.54 10.93
CA ALA A 126 -6.30 -2.23 11.84
C ALA A 126 -6.47 -3.76 11.82
N ALA A 127 -7.67 -4.26 11.49
CA ALA A 127 -7.93 -5.69 11.35
C ALA A 127 -7.17 -6.34 10.17
N TYR A 128 -6.74 -5.56 9.17
CA TYR A 128 -5.85 -6.04 8.11
C TYR A 128 -4.43 -6.20 8.67
N THR A 129 -4.22 -7.30 9.41
CA THR A 129 -2.92 -7.64 9.98
C THR A 129 -2.01 -8.22 8.90
N ILE A 130 -0.92 -7.52 8.62
CA ILE A 130 0.19 -8.03 7.82
C ILE A 130 1.26 -8.47 8.81
N ARG A 131 1.51 -9.78 8.88
CA ARG A 131 2.58 -10.32 9.72
C ARG A 131 3.91 -9.72 9.26
N VAL A 132 4.69 -9.18 10.20
CA VAL A 132 6.07 -8.76 9.91
C VAL A 132 6.87 -10.03 9.57
N PRO A 133 7.38 -10.14 8.35
CA PRO A 133 8.11 -11.33 7.92
C PRO A 133 9.50 -11.37 8.56
N GLU A 134 10.07 -12.57 8.63
CA GLU A 134 11.46 -12.74 9.07
C GLU A 134 12.42 -12.16 8.01
N PRO A 135 13.48 -11.46 8.41
CA PRO A 135 14.43 -10.91 7.45
C PRO A 135 15.05 -11.99 6.56
N GLY A 136 15.17 -11.71 5.25
CA GLY A 136 15.76 -12.62 4.28
C GLY A 136 14.79 -13.65 3.69
N THR A 137 13.51 -13.62 4.03
CA THR A 137 12.47 -14.42 3.34
C THR A 137 11.90 -13.70 2.12
N VAL A 138 11.19 -14.45 1.26
CA VAL A 138 10.46 -13.88 0.11
C VAL A 138 9.44 -12.84 0.57
N GLU A 139 8.74 -13.10 1.67
CA GLU A 139 7.76 -12.18 2.23
C GLU A 139 8.39 -10.87 2.71
N ALA A 140 9.61 -10.91 3.28
CA ALA A 140 10.34 -9.70 3.63
C ALA A 140 10.66 -8.87 2.38
N ASN A 141 11.17 -9.50 1.34
CA ASN A 141 11.45 -8.81 0.07
C ASN A 141 10.17 -8.24 -0.56
N VAL A 142 9.03 -8.94 -0.45
CA VAL A 142 7.73 -8.44 -0.91
C VAL A 142 7.30 -7.19 -0.15
N VAL A 143 7.41 -7.19 1.18
CA VAL A 143 7.06 -6.04 2.02
C VAL A 143 7.97 -4.85 1.69
N ASP A 144 9.28 -5.08 1.59
CA ASP A 144 10.26 -4.03 1.28
C ASP A 144 10.02 -3.44 -0.11
N SER A 145 9.82 -4.29 -1.13
CA SER A 145 9.48 -3.84 -2.48
C SER A 145 8.16 -3.07 -2.53
N TYR A 146 7.16 -3.47 -1.73
CA TYR A 146 5.90 -2.74 -1.67
C TYR A 146 6.11 -1.34 -1.10
N VAL A 147 6.83 -1.23 0.02
CA VAL A 147 7.12 0.05 0.68
C VAL A 147 7.89 0.96 -0.27
N GLU A 148 8.95 0.45 -0.92
CA GLU A 148 9.75 1.22 -1.87
C GLU A 148 8.90 1.76 -3.03
N ARG A 149 8.08 0.91 -3.67
CA ARG A 149 7.22 1.34 -4.79
C ARG A 149 6.11 2.30 -4.33
N PHE A 150 5.59 2.11 -3.12
CA PHE A 150 4.56 2.99 -2.56
C PHE A 150 5.11 4.37 -2.24
N GLU A 151 6.28 4.43 -1.60
CA GLU A 151 6.98 5.69 -1.33
C GLU A 151 7.39 6.40 -2.62
N ALA A 152 7.82 5.65 -3.65
CA ALA A 152 8.13 6.23 -4.95
C ALA A 152 6.90 6.92 -5.57
N ILE A 153 5.72 6.29 -5.53
CA ILE A 153 4.47 6.92 -6.00
C ILE A 153 4.15 8.18 -5.19
N LEU A 154 4.31 8.15 -3.87
CA LEU A 154 4.01 9.31 -3.02
C LEU A 154 5.02 10.45 -3.16
N ALA A 155 6.26 10.16 -3.58
CA ALA A 155 7.31 11.15 -3.79
C ALA A 155 7.33 11.75 -5.21
N ASP A 156 6.61 11.15 -6.15
CA ASP A 156 6.53 11.64 -7.53
C ASP A 156 5.47 12.76 -7.66
N ASP A 157 5.91 14.01 -7.65
CA ASP A 157 5.03 15.19 -7.74
C ASP A 157 4.15 15.21 -9.00
N ASP A 158 4.57 14.55 -10.09
CA ASP A 158 3.83 14.46 -11.36
C ASP A 158 2.85 13.27 -11.39
N HIS A 159 2.86 12.41 -10.37
CA HIS A 159 1.98 11.27 -10.30
C HIS A 159 0.54 11.68 -9.95
N ARG A 160 -0.47 11.15 -10.65
CA ARG A 160 -1.89 11.55 -10.51
C ARG A 160 -2.41 11.58 -9.07
N CYS A 161 -1.94 10.65 -8.25
CA CYS A 161 -2.29 10.56 -6.84
C CYS A 161 -1.75 11.71 -5.98
N ASN A 162 -0.96 12.64 -6.51
CA ASN A 162 -0.36 13.74 -5.74
C ASN A 162 -0.84 15.13 -6.17
N TRP A 163 -1.60 15.25 -7.26
CA TRP A 163 -2.13 16.51 -7.75
C TRP A 163 -3.64 16.50 -8.07
N ASP A 164 -4.31 15.34 -8.08
CA ASP A 164 -5.75 15.20 -8.36
C ASP A 164 -6.60 15.01 -7.09
N THR A 165 -6.34 15.80 -6.03
CA THR A 165 -7.09 15.69 -4.77
C THR A 165 -8.54 16.18 -4.95
N PRO A 166 -9.56 15.40 -4.59
CA PRO A 166 -10.96 15.70 -4.92
C PRO A 166 -11.65 16.69 -3.97
N PHE A 167 -10.91 17.48 -3.20
CA PHE A 167 -11.43 18.39 -2.17
C PHE A 167 -10.58 19.65 -2.02
#